data_AF-A0A962WVP1-F1
#
_entry.id   AF-A0A962WVP1-F1
#
_cell.length_a   1.000
_cell.length_b   1.000
_cell.length_c   1.000
_cell.angle_alpha   90.00
_cell.angle_beta   90.00
_cell.angle_gamma   90.00
#
_symmetry.space_group_name_H-M   'P 1'
#
loop_
_entity.id
_entity.type
_entity.pdbx_description
1 polymer ?
#
loop_
_entity_poly.entity_id
_entity_poly.type
_entity_poly.pdbx_seq_one_letter_code
_entity_poly.pdbx_strand_id
1 'polypeptide(L)'
;MIKSQNALLAGIFCASAFFLAACDSGGDGFNNNLEAGNEQSTPSGVLEDESANVIIPDGTNLRINYADPNYELIASPDYILQQWNDMKSCLQVEAPDPYVLIEREVLPPDNATDVIELPGDQFAASVLDREYDAFIQIRVDDFDPQTESRGFFFRQIIGPYMWRYNGYPDQTYDYYCAAVVVQ
;
A
#
# COMPACT_ATOMS: atom_id res chain seq x y z
N MET A 1 29.89 -38.38 -18.20
CA MET A 1 29.17 -39.66 -18.46
C MET A 1 29.04 -40.41 -17.13
N ILE A 2 28.08 -40.05 -16.29
CA ILE A 2 27.54 -40.88 -15.19
C ILE A 2 26.03 -40.60 -15.14
N LYS A 3 25.28 -41.69 -15.04
CA LYS A 3 23.83 -41.90 -15.15
C LYS A 3 23.14 -41.70 -13.79
N SER A 4 21.80 -41.51 -13.86
CA SER A 4 20.78 -42.17 -13.01
C SER A 4 20.55 -41.59 -11.60
N GLN A 5 19.34 -41.48 -11.01
CA GLN A 5 17.94 -41.77 -11.37
C GLN A 5 17.02 -41.16 -10.28
N ASN A 6 15.78 -40.82 -10.68
CA ASN A 6 14.48 -40.99 -9.99
C ASN A 6 14.29 -40.72 -8.48
N ALA A 7 13.23 -39.96 -8.14
CA ALA A 7 12.13 -40.47 -7.31
C ALA A 7 10.90 -39.53 -7.34
N LEU A 8 9.77 -40.07 -7.82
CA LEU A 8 8.41 -39.65 -7.52
C LEU A 8 8.13 -39.79 -6.01
N LEU A 9 7.31 -38.91 -5.43
CA LEU A 9 6.35 -39.32 -4.40
C LEU A 9 5.18 -38.34 -4.30
N ALA A 10 3.99 -38.93 -4.39
CA ALA A 10 2.68 -38.34 -4.23
C ALA A 10 2.24 -38.36 -2.75
N GLY A 11 1.42 -37.39 -2.35
CA GLY A 11 0.57 -37.43 -1.15
C GLY A 11 -0.59 -36.47 -1.39
N ILE A 12 -1.78 -36.92 -1.78
CA ILE A 12 -2.87 -37.55 -0.98
C ILE A 12 -3.52 -36.59 0.02
N PHE A 13 -4.73 -36.16 -0.38
CA PHE A 13 -5.97 -35.97 0.39
C PHE A 13 -5.93 -35.44 1.83
N CYS A 14 -6.68 -34.36 2.06
CA CYS A 14 -7.67 -34.34 3.13
C CYS A 14 -8.89 -33.51 2.71
N ALA A 15 -10.03 -34.19 2.56
CA ALA A 15 -11.35 -33.60 2.46
C ALA A 15 -11.99 -33.66 3.85
N SER A 16 -12.58 -32.55 4.32
CA SER A 16 -13.51 -32.56 5.44
C SER A 16 -14.54 -31.45 5.28
N ALA A 17 -15.80 -31.86 5.43
CA ALA A 17 -17.03 -31.17 5.15
C ALA A 17 -17.63 -30.48 6.40
N PHE A 18 -18.47 -29.48 6.14
CA PHE A 18 -19.73 -29.12 6.83
C PHE A 18 -19.77 -29.04 8.37
N PHE A 19 -20.02 -27.83 8.88
CA PHE A 19 -21.04 -27.62 9.91
C PHE A 19 -21.84 -26.34 9.63
N LEU A 20 -23.11 -26.53 9.27
CA LEU A 20 -24.17 -25.52 9.37
C LEU A 20 -24.61 -25.45 10.84
N ALA A 21 -24.67 -24.24 11.41
CA ALA A 21 -25.41 -23.97 12.64
C ALA A 21 -26.26 -22.72 12.42
N ALA A 22 -27.56 -22.95 12.18
CA ALA A 22 -28.61 -21.97 12.39
C ALA A 22 -29.04 -22.05 13.85
N CYS A 23 -29.19 -20.91 14.53
CA CYS A 23 -30.00 -20.83 15.74
C CYS A 23 -30.84 -19.55 15.70
N ASP A 24 -32.04 -19.76 16.20
CA ASP A 24 -33.28 -19.05 15.99
C ASP A 24 -33.49 -17.95 17.05
N SER A 25 -34.43 -17.09 16.67
CA SER A 25 -34.98 -15.86 17.21
C SER A 25 -35.31 -15.76 18.71
N GLY A 26 -35.35 -14.49 19.18
CA GLY A 26 -36.26 -14.05 20.24
C GLY A 26 -35.73 -12.89 21.10
N GLY A 27 -36.44 -11.75 21.10
CA GLY A 27 -36.43 -10.84 22.26
C GLY A 27 -36.35 -9.34 22.00
N ASP A 28 -37.53 -8.73 21.80
CA ASP A 28 -38.01 -7.50 22.43
C ASP A 28 -37.29 -6.14 22.28
N GLY A 29 -37.97 -5.25 21.56
CA GLY A 29 -38.43 -3.99 22.15
C GLY A 29 -37.50 -2.78 22.07
N PHE A 30 -37.44 -2.13 20.92
CA PHE A 30 -36.98 -0.73 20.84
C PHE A 30 -38.16 0.23 20.63
N ASN A 31 -38.23 1.16 21.58
CA ASN A 31 -39.26 2.15 21.77
C ASN A 31 -39.02 3.32 20.79
N ASN A 32 -39.97 3.57 19.88
CA ASN A 32 -39.91 4.69 18.94
C ASN A 32 -40.24 5.99 19.67
N ASN A 33 -39.22 6.67 20.20
CA ASN A 33 -39.35 8.07 20.56
C ASN A 33 -38.77 8.91 19.41
N LEU A 34 -39.65 9.30 18.49
CA LEU A 34 -39.42 10.37 17.54
C LEU A 34 -39.32 11.69 18.33
N GLU A 35 -38.10 12.13 18.58
CA GLU A 35 -37.82 13.55 18.76
C GLU A 35 -37.08 14.05 17.53
N ALA A 36 -37.77 14.95 16.81
CA ALA A 36 -37.21 15.73 15.73
C ALA A 36 -36.08 16.61 16.27
N GLY A 37 -34.87 16.38 15.76
CA GLY A 37 -33.69 17.18 16.03
C GLY A 37 -32.80 17.19 14.80
N ASN A 38 -32.43 18.39 14.39
CA ASN A 38 -31.73 18.78 13.17
C ASN A 38 -30.49 17.97 12.77
N GLU A 39 -30.31 17.91 11.44
CA GLU A 39 -29.06 18.16 10.70
C GLU A 39 -27.81 17.36 11.12
N GLN A 40 -27.44 16.37 10.29
CA GLN A 40 -26.23 16.44 9.47
C GLN A 40 -26.24 15.25 8.51
N SER A 41 -26.65 15.46 7.26
CA SER A 41 -26.38 14.49 6.21
C SER A 41 -24.87 14.38 6.06
N THR A 42 -24.29 13.26 6.51
CA THR A 42 -22.93 12.90 6.14
C THR A 42 -22.88 12.81 4.62
N PRO A 43 -21.89 13.43 3.94
CA PRO A 43 -21.73 13.26 2.51
C PRO A 43 -21.58 11.76 2.20
N SER A 44 -22.37 11.23 1.26
CA SER A 44 -22.07 9.93 0.67
C SER A 44 -20.70 10.01 0.00
N GLY A 45 -19.70 9.38 0.61
CA GLY A 45 -18.30 9.45 0.17
C GLY A 45 -17.27 9.12 1.25
N VAL A 46 -17.66 9.07 2.53
CA VAL A 46 -16.79 8.51 3.57
C VAL A 46 -16.96 7.00 3.54
N LEU A 47 -16.08 6.32 2.81
CA LEU A 47 -15.79 4.92 3.08
C LEU A 47 -15.34 4.88 4.55
N GLU A 48 -16.16 4.30 5.43
CA GLU A 48 -15.72 3.87 6.75
C GLU A 48 -14.69 2.77 6.51
N ASP A 49 -13.46 3.22 6.30
CA ASP A 49 -12.31 2.38 6.02
C ASP A 49 -11.89 1.75 7.35
N GLU A 50 -12.23 0.47 7.52
CA GLU A 50 -11.62 -0.40 8.53
C GLU A 50 -10.15 -0.68 8.19
N SER A 51 -9.40 0.36 7.78
CA SER A 51 -8.01 0.20 7.43
C SER A 51 -7.18 0.00 8.68
N ALA A 52 -6.44 -1.10 8.67
CA ALA A 52 -5.40 -1.34 9.64
C ALA A 52 -4.27 -0.33 9.39
N ASN A 53 -4.22 0.72 10.20
CA ASN A 53 -3.02 1.55 10.29
C ASN A 53 -1.92 0.70 10.92
N VAL A 54 -0.94 0.30 10.11
CA VAL A 54 0.26 -0.37 10.60
C VAL A 54 1.27 0.71 10.93
N ILE A 55 1.58 0.85 12.22
CA ILE A 55 2.69 1.67 12.70
C ILE A 55 3.90 0.75 12.81
N ILE A 56 4.96 1.05 12.05
CA ILE A 56 6.18 0.24 12.10
C ILE A 56 6.94 0.57 13.40
N PRO A 57 7.34 -0.42 14.21
CA PRO A 57 7.97 -0.17 15.53
C PRO A 57 9.34 0.53 15.49
N ASP A 58 9.97 0.64 14.32
CA ASP A 58 11.38 0.95 14.18
C ASP A 58 11.67 2.44 14.03
N GLY A 59 11.38 3.25 15.06
CA GLY A 59 11.88 4.63 15.17
C GLY A 59 11.58 5.56 13.98
N THR A 60 10.70 5.14 13.07
CA THR A 60 10.25 5.88 11.90
C THR A 60 8.83 6.36 12.14
N ASN A 61 8.46 7.47 11.50
CA ASN A 61 7.10 7.96 11.41
C ASN A 61 6.42 7.51 10.10
N LEU A 62 6.96 6.47 9.44
CA LEU A 62 6.37 5.91 8.24
C LEU A 62 5.03 5.28 8.60
N ARG A 63 3.97 5.76 7.95
CA ARG A 63 2.60 5.27 8.17
C ARG A 63 2.17 4.50 6.94
N ILE A 64 1.79 3.24 7.12
CA ILE A 64 1.31 2.39 6.03
C ILE A 64 -0.13 2.01 6.32
N ASN A 65 -0.97 2.21 5.33
CA ASN A 65 -2.37 1.86 5.36
C ASN A 65 -2.70 1.01 4.12
N TYR A 66 -3.60 0.05 4.29
CA TYR A 66 -4.04 -0.85 3.24
C TYR A 66 -5.53 -0.69 3.01
N ALA A 67 -5.93 -0.45 1.77
CA ALA A 67 -7.35 -0.39 1.38
C ALA A 67 -8.05 -1.76 1.49
N ASP A 68 -7.28 -2.85 1.50
CA ASP A 68 -7.74 -4.20 1.85
C ASP A 68 -6.67 -4.82 2.78
N PRO A 69 -7.03 -5.30 3.99
CA PRO A 69 -6.07 -5.86 4.93
C PRO A 69 -5.31 -7.08 4.38
N ASN A 70 -5.81 -7.78 3.37
CA ASN A 70 -5.08 -8.87 2.70
C ASN A 70 -3.87 -8.38 1.89
N TYR A 71 -3.80 -7.08 1.55
CA TYR A 71 -2.67 -6.51 0.82
C TYR A 71 -1.38 -6.52 1.63
N GLU A 72 -1.44 -6.56 2.96
CA GLU A 72 -0.26 -6.71 3.83
C GLU A 72 0.53 -8.02 3.53
N LEU A 73 -0.16 -9.07 3.07
CA LEU A 73 0.47 -10.35 2.71
C LEU A 73 1.31 -10.26 1.42
N ILE A 74 1.05 -9.26 0.59
CA ILE A 74 1.74 -9.01 -0.69
C ILE A 74 2.77 -7.89 -0.49
N ALA A 75 2.30 -6.78 0.06
CA ALA A 75 3.06 -5.57 0.34
C ALA A 75 3.45 -5.52 1.82
N SER A 76 4.49 -6.29 2.17
CA SER A 76 4.99 -6.33 3.55
C SER A 76 5.46 -4.93 4.03
N PRO A 77 5.07 -4.49 5.25
CA PRO A 77 5.52 -3.23 5.84
C PRO A 77 7.05 -3.11 5.89
N ASP A 78 7.74 -4.20 6.27
CA ASP A 78 9.20 -4.25 6.38
C ASP A 78 9.86 -4.00 5.02
N TYR A 79 9.29 -4.57 3.95
CA TYR A 79 9.81 -4.36 2.60
C TYR A 79 9.60 -2.91 2.15
N ILE A 80 8.44 -2.31 2.42
CA ILE A 80 8.16 -0.90 2.10
C ILE A 80 9.14 0.02 2.85
N LEU A 81 9.36 -0.22 4.15
CA LEU A 81 10.33 0.53 4.95
C LEU A 81 11.75 0.36 4.42
N GLN A 82 12.14 -0.86 4.04
CA GLN A 82 13.44 -1.13 3.45
C GLN A 82 13.63 -0.29 2.18
N GLN A 83 12.65 -0.29 1.25
CA GLN A 83 12.71 0.52 0.02
C GLN A 83 12.82 2.01 0.30
N TRP A 84 12.09 2.52 1.31
CA TRP A 84 12.20 3.91 1.76
C TRP A 84 13.61 4.25 2.24
N ASN A 85 14.20 3.40 3.09
CA ASN A 85 15.55 3.61 3.62
C ASN A 85 16.64 3.46 2.55
N ASP A 86 16.50 2.51 1.63
CA ASP A 86 17.41 2.31 0.52
C ASP A 86 17.45 3.54 -0.39
N MET A 87 16.29 4.15 -0.66
CA MET A 87 16.21 5.37 -1.46
C MET A 87 16.88 6.56 -0.76
N LYS A 88 16.65 6.76 0.54
CA LYS A 88 17.37 7.79 1.31
C LYS A 88 18.89 7.58 1.25
N SER A 89 19.33 6.33 1.44
CA SER A 89 20.75 5.97 1.41
C SER A 89 21.37 6.20 0.03
N CYS A 90 20.72 5.75 -1.03
CA CYS A 90 21.21 5.88 -2.40
C CYS A 90 21.31 7.34 -2.84
N LEU A 91 20.27 8.13 -2.57
CA LEU A 91 20.22 9.55 -2.93
C LEU A 91 21.08 10.41 -1.99
N GLN A 92 21.48 9.90 -0.83
CA GLN A 92 22.17 10.64 0.22
C GLN A 92 21.38 11.87 0.69
N VAL A 93 20.08 11.69 0.87
CA VAL A 93 19.14 12.74 1.28
C VAL A 93 18.27 12.28 2.46
N GLU A 94 17.69 13.25 3.17
CA GLU A 94 16.71 12.99 4.23
C GLU A 94 15.36 13.58 3.83
N ALA A 95 14.27 12.90 4.18
CA ALA A 95 12.92 13.39 3.94
C ALA A 95 11.99 12.94 5.08
N PRO A 96 10.91 13.70 5.39
CA PRO A 96 9.90 13.28 6.33
C PRO A 96 9.28 11.98 5.86
N ASP A 97 9.07 11.07 6.80
CA ASP A 97 8.44 9.80 6.50
C ASP A 97 7.00 10.03 6.00
N PRO A 98 6.63 9.46 4.85
CA PRO A 98 5.32 9.70 4.25
C PRO A 98 4.21 8.89 4.93
N TYR A 99 2.98 9.23 4.58
CA TYR A 99 1.85 8.32 4.67
C TYR A 99 1.70 7.58 3.34
N VAL A 100 1.66 6.24 3.39
CA VAL A 100 1.56 5.38 2.21
C VAL A 100 0.24 4.61 2.26
N LEU A 101 -0.61 4.80 1.26
CA LEU A 101 -1.81 4.01 1.01
C LEU A 101 -1.51 2.95 -0.06
N ILE A 102 -1.66 1.68 0.31
CA ILE A 102 -1.56 0.54 -0.58
C ILE A 102 -2.96 0.15 -1.06
N GLU A 103 -3.18 0.19 -2.37
CA GLU A 103 -4.48 -0.08 -2.96
C GLU A 103 -4.36 -0.84 -4.28
N ARG A 104 -5.46 -1.35 -4.84
CA ARG A 104 -5.42 -2.06 -6.13
C ARG A 104 -5.52 -1.11 -7.31
N GLU A 105 -6.28 -0.04 -7.15
CA GLU A 105 -6.53 0.99 -8.15
C GLU A 105 -6.16 2.33 -7.52
N VAL A 106 -5.14 2.98 -8.06
CA VAL A 106 -4.73 4.30 -7.57
C VAL A 106 -5.63 5.35 -8.21
N LEU A 107 -6.25 6.16 -7.35
CA LEU A 107 -7.06 7.31 -7.74
C LEU A 107 -6.36 8.59 -7.25
N PRO A 108 -5.44 9.17 -8.06
CA PRO A 108 -4.71 10.35 -7.66
C PRO A 108 -5.66 11.51 -7.36
N PRO A 109 -5.40 12.31 -6.32
CA PRO A 109 -6.13 13.55 -6.12
C PRO A 109 -5.84 14.53 -7.26
N ASP A 110 -6.78 15.41 -7.59
CA ASP A 110 -6.64 16.41 -8.68
C ASP A 110 -5.41 17.32 -8.52
N ASN A 111 -4.92 17.47 -7.29
CA ASN A 111 -3.76 18.27 -6.94
C ASN A 111 -2.52 17.44 -6.61
N ALA A 112 -2.45 16.18 -7.06
CA ALA A 112 -1.25 15.36 -6.95
C ALA A 112 -0.04 16.11 -7.55
N THR A 113 1.08 16.05 -6.83
CA THR A 113 2.33 16.69 -7.26
C THR A 113 3.05 15.86 -8.33
N ASP A 114 2.93 14.53 -8.23
CA ASP A 114 3.48 13.61 -9.21
C ASP A 114 2.56 12.40 -9.36
N VAL A 115 2.52 11.83 -10.57
CA VAL A 115 1.71 10.66 -10.91
C VAL A 115 2.48 9.76 -11.87
N ILE A 116 2.37 8.46 -11.68
CA ILE A 116 2.88 7.47 -12.63
C ILE A 116 1.69 6.83 -13.32
N GLU A 117 1.53 7.12 -14.61
CA GLU A 117 0.49 6.56 -15.46
C GLU A 117 0.88 5.20 -16.03
N LEU A 118 -0.12 4.33 -16.15
CA LEU A 118 -0.08 3.06 -16.84
C LEU A 118 -0.94 3.13 -18.12
N PRO A 119 -0.73 2.23 -19.09
CA PRO A 119 -1.59 2.14 -20.26
C PRO A 119 -3.07 1.96 -19.89
N GLY A 120 -3.95 2.65 -20.61
CA GLY A 120 -5.40 2.53 -20.42
C GLY A 120 -5.96 3.40 -19.29
N ASP A 121 -5.39 4.59 -19.08
CA ASP A 121 -5.86 5.60 -18.12
C ASP A 121 -5.87 5.10 -16.67
N GLN A 122 -4.94 4.20 -16.33
CA GLN A 122 -4.72 3.72 -14.97
C GLN A 122 -3.50 4.40 -14.36
N PHE A 123 -3.42 4.43 -13.03
CA PHE A 123 -2.25 4.96 -12.31
C PHE A 123 -1.55 3.85 -11.55
N ALA A 124 -0.23 3.82 -11.60
CA ALA A 124 0.60 2.95 -10.76
C ALA A 124 0.80 3.55 -9.38
N ALA A 125 1.04 4.87 -9.33
CA ALA A 125 1.36 5.59 -8.11
C ALA A 125 1.00 7.06 -8.24
N SER A 126 0.84 7.72 -7.10
CA SER A 126 0.77 9.18 -7.02
C SER A 126 1.36 9.68 -5.70
N VAL A 127 1.82 10.92 -5.71
CA VAL A 127 2.24 11.63 -4.49
C VAL A 127 1.59 13.00 -4.43
N LEU A 128 1.14 13.37 -3.24
CA LEU A 128 0.71 14.71 -2.88
C LEU A 128 1.70 15.24 -1.84
N ASP A 129 2.57 16.16 -2.28
CA ASP A 129 3.53 16.84 -1.42
C ASP A 129 2.78 17.88 -0.57
N ARG A 130 3.02 17.88 0.75
CA ARG A 130 2.49 18.88 1.68
C ARG A 130 3.66 19.52 2.42
N GLU A 131 3.39 20.60 3.15
CA GLU A 131 4.44 21.41 3.80
C GLU A 131 5.32 20.60 4.78
N TYR A 132 4.76 19.55 5.40
CA TYR A 132 5.44 18.78 6.45
C TYR A 132 5.36 17.25 6.28
N ASP A 133 4.63 16.77 5.27
CA ASP A 133 4.51 15.35 4.97
C ASP A 133 4.19 15.12 3.49
N ALA A 134 4.16 13.86 3.08
CA ALA A 134 3.67 13.44 1.78
C ALA A 134 2.63 12.34 1.96
N PHE A 135 1.61 12.38 1.10
CA PHE A 135 0.64 11.31 0.94
C PHE A 135 0.92 10.58 -0.37
N ILE A 136 1.26 9.31 -0.28
CA ILE A 136 1.60 8.45 -1.41
C ILE A 136 0.51 7.40 -1.56
N GLN A 137 0.03 7.23 -2.79
CA GLN A 137 -0.80 6.11 -3.19
C GLN A 137 -0.01 5.23 -4.14
N ILE A 138 -0.10 3.91 -3.98
CA ILE A 138 0.67 2.96 -4.78
C ILE A 138 -0.11 1.65 -4.95
N ARG A 139 -0.04 1.09 -6.16
CA ARG A 139 -0.66 -0.21 -6.46
C ARG A 139 0.01 -1.35 -5.69
N VAL A 140 -0.79 -2.22 -5.08
CA VAL A 140 -0.33 -3.42 -4.38
C VAL A 140 0.51 -4.35 -5.29
N ASP A 141 0.19 -4.38 -6.58
CA ASP A 141 0.90 -5.19 -7.58
C ASP A 141 2.39 -4.81 -7.70
N ASP A 142 2.77 -3.58 -7.34
CA ASP A 142 4.18 -3.15 -7.32
C ASP A 142 4.99 -3.94 -6.28
N PHE A 143 4.36 -4.48 -5.25
CA PHE A 143 5.02 -5.23 -4.19
C PHE A 143 4.91 -6.74 -4.31
N ASP A 144 4.37 -7.26 -5.42
CA ASP A 144 4.26 -8.71 -5.62
C ASP A 144 5.66 -9.36 -5.69
N PRO A 145 5.99 -10.32 -4.80
CA PRO A 145 7.29 -10.99 -4.79
C PRO A 145 7.58 -11.83 -6.04
N GLN A 146 6.60 -12.09 -6.90
CA GLN A 146 6.79 -12.78 -8.18
C GLN A 146 7.20 -11.83 -9.31
N THR A 147 7.16 -10.51 -9.10
CA THR A 147 7.55 -9.53 -10.11
C THR A 147 9.06 -9.24 -10.03
N GLU A 148 9.74 -9.25 -11.18
CA GLU A 148 11.17 -8.92 -11.24
C GLU A 148 11.44 -7.45 -10.86
N SER A 149 10.46 -6.57 -11.12
CA SER A 149 10.51 -5.14 -10.86
C SER A 149 9.83 -4.75 -9.54
N ARG A 150 9.86 -5.62 -8.53
CA ARG A 150 9.24 -5.36 -7.23
C ARG A 150 9.70 -4.00 -6.66
N GLY A 151 8.75 -3.20 -6.19
CA GLY A 151 8.93 -1.86 -5.62
C GLY A 151 9.35 -0.80 -6.63
N PHE A 152 9.30 -1.08 -7.94
CA PHE A 152 9.80 -0.16 -8.96
C PHE A 152 9.02 1.15 -8.97
N PHE A 153 7.69 1.09 -9.04
CA PHE A 153 6.87 2.30 -9.06
C PHE A 153 6.96 3.06 -7.74
N PHE A 154 7.05 2.34 -6.61
CA PHE A 154 7.27 2.96 -5.31
C PHE A 154 8.58 3.75 -5.29
N ARG A 155 9.70 3.16 -5.73
CA ARG A 155 10.98 3.89 -5.82
C ARG A 155 10.93 5.09 -6.78
N GLN A 156 10.25 4.93 -7.92
CA GLN A 156 10.09 6.00 -8.91
C GLN A 156 9.26 7.17 -8.39
N ILE A 157 8.27 6.95 -7.52
CA ILE A 157 7.46 8.04 -6.95
C ILE A 157 8.13 8.69 -5.73
N ILE A 158 8.81 7.92 -4.87
CA ILE A 158 9.41 8.49 -3.65
C ILE A 158 10.72 9.22 -3.91
N GLY A 159 11.49 8.82 -4.93
CA GLY A 159 12.76 9.44 -5.25
C GLY A 159 12.65 10.93 -5.59
N PRO A 160 11.81 11.32 -6.58
CA PRO A 160 11.55 12.72 -6.90
C PRO A 160 11.00 13.51 -5.71
N TYR A 161 10.11 12.93 -4.91
CA TYR A 161 9.62 13.55 -3.67
C TYR A 161 10.78 13.89 -2.71
N MET A 162 11.63 12.92 -2.38
CA MET A 162 12.80 13.14 -1.51
C MET A 162 13.74 14.21 -2.09
N TRP A 163 13.94 14.17 -3.41
CA TRP A 163 14.82 15.10 -4.11
C TRP A 163 14.31 16.55 -4.02
N ARG A 164 13.02 16.76 -4.32
CA ARG A 164 12.35 18.06 -4.21
C ARG A 164 12.31 18.57 -2.77
N TYR A 165 12.05 17.70 -1.80
CA TYR A 165 12.04 18.07 -0.39
C TYR A 165 13.38 18.68 0.06
N ASN A 166 14.50 18.20 -0.50
CA ASN A 166 15.84 18.73 -0.21
C ASN A 166 16.20 19.97 -1.04
N GLY A 167 15.24 20.54 -1.79
CA GLY A 167 15.41 21.75 -2.58
C GLY A 167 16.22 21.54 -3.87
N TYR A 168 16.42 20.30 -4.30
CA TYR A 168 17.10 20.02 -5.56
C TYR A 168 16.12 20.12 -6.75
N PRO A 169 16.59 20.57 -7.93
CA PRO A 169 15.75 20.61 -9.13
C PRO A 169 15.45 19.20 -9.66
N ASP A 170 14.23 18.99 -10.16
CA ASP A 170 13.81 17.69 -10.75
C ASP A 170 14.73 17.23 -11.88
N GLN A 171 15.29 18.16 -12.66
CA GLN A 171 16.15 17.81 -13.81
C GLN A 171 17.48 17.19 -13.39
N THR A 172 17.87 17.32 -12.12
CA THR A 172 19.11 16.74 -11.58
C THR A 172 18.86 15.45 -10.81
N TYR A 173 17.62 14.96 -10.78
CA TYR A 173 17.29 13.72 -10.10
C TYR A 173 17.96 12.53 -10.81
N ASP A 174 18.72 11.75 -10.03
CA ASP A 174 19.38 10.55 -10.54
C ASP A 174 18.43 9.34 -10.47
N TYR A 175 17.79 9.05 -11.61
CA TYR A 175 16.88 7.90 -11.75
C TYR A 175 17.55 6.54 -11.53
N TYR A 176 18.88 6.47 -11.48
CA TYR A 176 19.59 5.21 -11.21
C TYR A 176 19.19 4.61 -9.87
N CYS A 177 19.02 5.44 -8.83
CA CYS A 177 18.60 4.97 -7.51
C CYS A 177 17.22 4.30 -7.54
N ALA A 178 16.29 4.81 -8.35
CA ALA A 178 14.97 4.19 -8.47
C ALA A 178 14.97 2.95 -9.37
N ALA A 179 15.86 2.89 -10.37
CA ALA A 179 15.95 1.79 -11.32
C ALA A 179 16.59 0.53 -10.75
N VAL A 180 17.54 0.66 -9.82
CA VAL A 180 18.28 -0.48 -9.29
C VAL A 180 17.61 -1.00 -8.02
N VAL A 181 17.32 -2.29 -8.01
CA VAL A 181 16.93 -2.99 -6.78
C VAL A 181 18.13 -2.96 -5.84
N VAL A 182 18.05 -2.16 -4.78
CA VAL A 182 18.99 -2.28 -3.67
C VAL A 182 18.63 -3.60 -2.96
N GLN A 183 19.53 -4.58 -3.04
CA GLN A 183 19.36 -5.92 -2.47
C GLN A 183 19.83 -5.99 -1.02
#